data_AF-A0A6B3M926-F1
#
_entry.id   AF-A0A6B3M926-F1
#
_cell.length_a   1.000
_cell.length_b   1.000
_cell.length_c   1.000
_cell.angle_alpha   90.00
_cell.angle_beta   90.00
_cell.angle_gamma   90.00
#
_symmetry.space_group_name_H-M   'P 1'
#
loop_
_entity.id
_entity.type
_entity.pdbx_description
1 polymer ?
#
loop_
_entity_poly.entity_id
_entity_poly.type
_entity_poly.pdbx_seq_one_letter_code
_entity_poly.pdbx_strand_id
1 'polypeptide(L)' 'MSKKVFVTLPDSIHEDLERWAKLQGRPTANLAAFLIETGINQAKDKGDLPPKELPSPEQTKQK' A
#
# COMPACT_ATOMS: atom_id res chain seq x y z
N MET A 1 -5.83 -0.36 14.09
CA MET A 1 -7.00 -0.43 13.17
C MET A 1 -6.50 -0.83 11.80
N SER A 2 -7.03 -1.89 11.20
CA SER A 2 -6.70 -2.32 9.83
C SER A 2 -7.79 -1.90 8.84
N LYS A 3 -7.41 -1.39 7.67
CA LYS A 3 -8.32 -1.11 6.56
C LYS A 3 -8.06 -2.13 5.44
N LYS A 4 -9.11 -2.66 4.83
CA LYS A 4 -9.00 -3.58 3.69
C LYS A 4 -9.02 -2.77 2.40
N VAL A 5 -8.06 -3.05 1.52
CA VAL A 5 -7.99 -2.51 0.16
C VAL A 5 -7.98 -3.66 -0.82
N PHE A 6 -8.55 -3.46 -2.00
CA PHE A 6 -8.47 -4.40 -3.12
C PHE A 6 -7.49 -3.82 -4.14
N VAL A 7 -6.52 -4.62 -4.57
CA VAL A 7 -5.49 -4.22 -5.53
C VAL A 7 -5.52 -5.16 -6.71
N THR A 8 -5.37 -4.61 -7.91
CA THR A 8 -5.23 -5.38 -9.14
C THR A 8 -3.76 -5.35 -9.55
N LEU A 9 -3.20 -6.52 -9.83
CA LEU A 9 -1.80 -6.70 -10.21
C LEU A 9 -1.73 -7.34 -11.60
N PRO A 10 -0.73 -7.01 -12.43
CA PRO A 10 -0.44 -7.79 -13.62
C PRO A 10 -0.12 -9.24 -13.27
N ASP A 11 -0.48 -10.19 -14.14
CA ASP A 11 -0.31 -11.62 -13.90
C ASP A 11 1.13 -11.99 -13.51
N SER A 12 2.12 -11.49 -14.27
CA SER A 12 3.53 -11.79 -13.98
C SER A 12 3.98 -11.34 -12.59
N ILE A 13 3.45 -10.21 -12.10
CA ILE A 13 3.77 -9.70 -10.76
C ILE A 13 3.08 -10.54 -9.69
N HIS A 14 1.85 -10.99 -9.94
CA HIS A 14 1.14 -11.88 -9.04
C HIS A 14 1.86 -13.24 -8.92
N GLU A 15 2.34 -13.81 -10.02
CA GLU A 15 3.11 -15.06 -10.00
C GLU A 15 4.41 -14.94 -9.19
N ASP A 16 5.16 -13.85 -9.36
CA ASP A 16 6.37 -13.59 -8.57
C ASP A 16 6.07 -13.44 -7.08
N LEU A 17 4.99 -12.72 -6.77
CA LEU A 17 4.52 -12.53 -5.40
C LEU A 17 4.12 -13.88 -4.77
N GLU A 18 3.39 -14.73 -5.49
CA GLU A 18 2.98 -16.05 -5.01
C GLU A 18 4.18 -16.97 -4.78
N ARG A 19 5.13 -17.00 -5.72
CA ARG A 19 6.39 -17.74 -5.56
C ARG A 19 7.14 -17.30 -4.31
N TRP A 20 7.28 -16.00 -4.10
CA TRP A 20 7.97 -15.47 -2.93
C TRP A 20 7.21 -15.75 -1.62
N ALA A 21 5.88 -15.65 -1.62
CA ALA A 21 5.06 -15.97 -0.46
C ALA A 21 5.21 -17.44 -0.04
N LYS A 22 5.23 -18.34 -1.02
CA LYS A 22 5.44 -19.78 -0.83
C LYS A 22 6.81 -20.07 -0.22
N LEU A 23 7.87 -19.40 -0.68
CA LEU A 23 9.22 -19.53 -0.09
C LEU A 23 9.27 -19.10 1.38
N GLN A 24 8.45 -18.12 1.77
CA GLN A 24 8.36 -17.62 3.15
C GLN A 24 7.35 -18.41 4.01
N GLY A 25 6.64 -19.39 3.43
CA GLY A 25 5.61 -20.16 4.13
C GLY A 25 4.42 -19.31 4.60
N ARG A 26 4.08 -18.23 3.88
CA ARG A 26 3.01 -17.30 4.26
C ARG A 26 1.99 -17.08 3.14
N PRO A 27 0.74 -16.67 3.46
CA PRO A 27 -0.25 -16.32 2.43
C PRO A 27 0.22 -15.16 1.55
N THR A 28 -0.08 -15.23 0.25
CA THR A 28 0.23 -14.18 -0.75
C THR A 28 -0.30 -12.81 -0.32
N ALA A 29 -1.52 -12.75 0.23
CA ALA A 29 -2.11 -11.50 0.73
C ALA A 29 -1.33 -10.88 1.90
N ASN A 30 -0.74 -11.69 2.78
CA ASN A 30 0.07 -11.19 3.88
C ASN A 30 1.41 -10.63 3.37
N LEU A 31 2.02 -11.30 2.37
CA LEU A 31 3.19 -10.75 1.70
C LEU A 31 2.86 -9.43 1.01
N ALA A 32 1.74 -9.35 0.27
CA ALA A 32 1.30 -8.11 -0.38
C ALA A 32 1.15 -6.97 0.63
N ALA A 33 0.45 -7.21 1.74
CA ALA A 33 0.25 -6.21 2.78
C ALA A 33 1.59 -5.70 3.36
N PHE A 34 2.52 -6.60 3.64
CA PHE A 34 3.86 -6.26 4.14
C PHE A 34 4.66 -5.43 3.12
N LEU A 35 4.60 -5.79 1.83
CA LEU A 35 5.31 -5.05 0.78
C LEU A 35 4.74 -3.65 0.57
N ILE A 36 3.42 -3.52 0.63
CA ILE A 36 2.75 -2.20 0.58
C ILE A 36 3.20 -1.36 1.77
N GLU A 37 3.15 -1.89 2.99
CA GLU A 37 3.61 -1.16 4.19
C GLU A 37 5.08 -0.72 4.08
N THR A 38 5.94 -1.64 3.65
CA THR A 38 7.36 -1.37 3.45
C THR A 38 7.59 -0.27 2.41
N GLY A 39 6.89 -0.33 1.28
CA GLY A 39 6.97 0.69 0.23
C GLY A 39 6.51 2.07 0.71
N ILE A 40 5.42 2.13 1.48
CA ILE A 40 4.94 3.38 2.08
C ILE A 40 5.95 3.94 3.10
N ASN A 41 6.58 3.10 3.92
CA ASN A 41 7.60 3.56 4.87
C ASN A 41 8.85 4.08 4.16
N GLN A 42 9.28 3.45 3.07
CA GLN A 42 10.37 3.96 2.24
C GLN A 42 10.00 5.30 1.58
N ALA A 43 8.77 5.47 1.12
CA ALA A 43 8.29 6.73 0.57
C ALA A 43 8.23 7.85 1.62
N LYS A 44 7.91 7.53 2.89
CA LYS A 44 8.01 8.49 4.01
C LYS A 44 9.44 8.94 4.24
N ASP A 45 10.37 7.99 4.27
CA ASP A 45 11.79 8.27 4.51
C ASP A 45 12.39 9.17 3.43
N LYS A 46 11.98 8.97 2.17
CA LYS A 46 12.39 9.78 1.02
C LYS A 46 11.68 11.13 0.91
N GLY A 47 10.59 11.35 1.66
CA GLY A 47 9.76 12.54 1.53
C GLY A 47 8.84 12.57 0.31
N ASP A 48 8.57 11.41 -0.31
CA ASP A 48 7.68 11.28 -1.47
C ASP A 48 6.19 11.34 -1.10
N LEU A 49 5.85 11.12 0.18
CA LEU A 49 4.47 11.20 0.62
C LEU A 49 4.07 12.65 0.94
N PRO A 50 2.88 13.09 0.49
CA PRO A 50 2.35 14.36 0.93
C PRO A 50 2.17 14.35 2.46
N PRO A 51 2.30 15.52 3.12
CA PRO A 51 2.01 15.63 4.54
C PRO A 51 0.60 15.10 4.83
N LYS A 52 0.47 14.43 5.99
CA LYS A 52 -0.75 13.74 6.44
C LYS A 52 -2.00 14.65 6.47
N GLU A 53 -1.79 15.96 6.46
CA GLU A 53 -2.82 16.98 6.36
C GLU A 53 -2.68 17.70 5.01
N LEU A 54 -3.25 17.10 3.97
CA LEU A 54 -3.82 17.93 2.91
C LEU A 54 -5.06 18.59 3.54
N PRO A 55 -5.17 19.93 3.58
CA PRO A 55 -6.44 20.54 3.91
C PRO A 55 -7.45 20.03 2.88
N SER A 56 -8.42 19.23 3.34
CA SER A 56 -9.53 18.82 2.51
C SER A 56 -10.15 20.09 1.91
N PRO A 57 -10.32 20.22 0.58
CA PRO A 57 -11.00 21.37 -0.03
C PRO A 57 -12.49 21.51 0.36
N GLU A 58 -13.00 20.72 1.31
CA GLU A 58 -14.42 20.67 1.68
C GLU A 58 -14.80 21.60 2.85
N GLN A 59 -14.19 22.79 2.93
CA GLN A 59 -14.62 23.87 3.84
C GLN A 59 -14.73 25.25 3.14
N THR A 60 -14.64 25.34 1.80
CA THR A 60 -14.80 26.63 1.07
C THR A 60 -16.03 26.64 0.15
N LYS A 61 -17.20 26.49 0.76
CA LYS A 61 -18.50 27.01 0.31
C LYS A 61 -19.43 26.76 1.51
N GLN A 62 -19.66 27.75 2.36
CA GLN A 62 -20.76 28.68 2.15
C GLN A 62 -20.50 29.95 2.96
N LYS A 63 -20.45 31.07 2.26
CA LYS A 63 -20.50 32.42 2.82
C LYS A 63 -21.93 32.93 2.65
#